data_AF-A0A970PPX4-F1
#
_entry.id   AF-A0A970PPX4-F1
#
_cell.length_a   1.000
_cell.length_b   1.000
_cell.length_c   1.000
_cell.angle_alpha   90.00
_cell.angle_beta   90.00
_cell.angle_gamma   90.00
#
_symmetry.space_group_name_H-M   'P 1'
#
loop_
_entity.id
_entity.type
_entity.pdbx_description
1 polymer ?
#
loop_
_entity_poly.entity_id
_entity_poly.type
_entity_poly.pdbx_seq_one_letter_code
_entity_poly.pdbx_strand_id
1 'polypeptide(L)' 'EVLSALHALAMLPPRARTALPGMTPGREHILPTGLAVLAALMEALSLGQMIATSRNNTDGVLWRLANQGHLRMA' A
#
# COMPACT_ATOMS: atom_id res chain seq x y z
N GLU A 1 3.68 11.17 9.23
CA GLU A 1 3.65 11.29 7.75
C GLU A 1 2.34 10.82 7.12
N VAL A 2 1.78 9.66 7.50
CA VAL A 2 0.51 9.13 6.95
C VAL A 2 -0.65 10.14 6.99
N LEU A 3 -0.90 10.78 8.14
CA LEU A 3 -1.97 11.78 8.27
C LEU A 3 -1.77 13.02 7.38
N SER A 4 -0.52 13.44 7.18
CA SER A 4 -0.20 14.57 6.29
C SER A 4 -0.46 14.21 4.82
N ALA A 5 -0.08 13.00 4.41
CA ALA A 5 -0.35 12.49 3.06
C ALA A 5 -1.86 12.32 2.82
N LEU A 6 -2.59 11.78 3.81
CA LEU A 6 -4.04 11.66 3.76
C LEU A 6 -4.72 13.02 3.60
N HIS A 7 -4.30 14.02 4.40
CA HIS A 7 -4.84 15.37 4.30
C HIS A 7 -4.62 15.96 2.91
N ALA A 8 -3.39 15.90 2.38
CA ALA A 8 -3.08 16.40 1.04
C ALA A 8 -3.92 15.72 -0.05
N LEU A 9 -4.09 14.40 0.02
CA LEU A 9 -4.91 13.66 -0.94
C LEU A 9 -6.41 13.98 -0.81
N ALA A 10 -6.92 14.12 0.41
CA ALA A 10 -8.32 14.41 0.67
C ALA A 10 -8.76 15.77 0.09
N MET A 11 -7.86 16.75 0.09
CA MET A 11 -8.13 18.10 -0.45
C MET A 11 -8.14 18.17 -1.98
N LEU A 12 -7.63 17.14 -2.67
CA LEU A 12 -7.56 17.12 -4.13
C LEU A 12 -8.72 16.33 -4.74
N PRO A 13 -9.32 16.79 -5.86
CA PRO A 13 -10.22 15.96 -6.64
C PRO A 13 -9.45 14.80 -7.30
N PRO A 14 -10.12 13.69 -7.69
CA PRO A 14 -9.45 12.53 -8.28
C PRO A 14 -8.52 12.86 -9.46
N ARG A 15 -8.96 13.71 -10.39
CA ARG A 15 -8.14 14.16 -11.53
C ARG A 15 -6.87 14.92 -11.14
N ALA A 16 -6.86 15.61 -10.00
CA ALA A 16 -5.65 16.28 -9.53
C ALA A 16 -4.71 15.29 -8.82
N ARG A 17 -5.27 14.28 -8.13
CA ARG A 17 -4.48 13.21 -7.51
C ARG A 17 -3.70 12.39 -8.55
N THR A 18 -4.27 12.15 -9.74
CA THR A 18 -3.58 11.43 -10.82
C THR A 18 -2.33 12.13 -11.33
N ALA A 19 -2.23 13.45 -11.14
CA ALA A 19 -1.05 14.23 -11.52
C ALA A 19 0.07 14.20 -10.46
N LEU A 20 -0.17 13.58 -9.29
CA LEU A 20 0.85 13.50 -8.24
C LEU A 20 1.97 12.54 -8.64
N PRO A 21 3.25 12.91 -8.40
CA PRO A 21 4.38 12.01 -8.63
C PRO A 21 4.21 10.69 -7.88
N GLY A 22 4.40 9.57 -8.58
CA GLY A 22 4.28 8.23 -8.01
C GLY A 22 2.84 7.72 -7.83
N MET A 23 1.81 8.49 -8.20
CA MET A 23 0.44 7.99 -8.23
C MET A 23 0.30 6.88 -9.28
N THR A 24 -0.14 5.70 -8.86
CA THR A 24 -0.47 4.62 -9.78
C THR A 24 -1.86 4.87 -10.39
N PRO A 25 -2.06 4.74 -11.72
CA PRO A 25 -3.38 4.88 -12.33
C PRO A 25 -4.45 4.01 -11.66
N GLY A 26 -5.63 4.57 -11.44
CA GLY A 26 -6.75 3.93 -10.75
C GLY A 26 -6.68 4.02 -9.22
N ARG A 27 -5.55 4.41 -8.63
CA ARG A 27 -5.41 4.54 -7.16
C ARG A 27 -5.92 5.87 -6.62
N GLU A 28 -6.13 6.88 -7.45
CA GLU A 28 -6.64 8.20 -7.06
C GLU A 28 -7.97 8.15 -6.28
N HIS A 29 -8.75 7.09 -6.50
CA HIS A 29 -10.04 6.87 -5.86
C HIS A 29 -9.93 6.09 -4.53
N ILE A 30 -8.92 5.22 -4.40
CA ILE A 30 -8.82 4.25 -3.29
C ILE A 30 -7.65 4.50 -2.34
N LEU A 31 -6.64 5.26 -2.77
CA LEU A 31 -5.48 5.57 -1.93
C LEU A 31 -5.86 6.37 -0.68
N PRO A 32 -6.73 7.41 -0.74
CA PRO A 32 -7.10 8.14 0.47
C PRO A 32 -7.83 7.25 1.49
N THR A 33 -8.73 6.37 1.04
CA THR A 33 -9.45 5.47 1.94
C THR A 33 -8.49 4.44 2.55
N GLY A 34 -7.56 3.90 1.75
CA GLY A 34 -6.49 3.02 2.25
C GLY A 34 -5.62 3.69 3.32
N LEU A 35 -5.25 4.96 3.13
CA LEU A 35 -4.46 5.72 4.11
C LEU A 35 -5.24 6.03 5.39
N ALA A 36 -6.55 6.26 5.30
CA ALA A 36 -7.40 6.43 6.48
C ALA A 36 -7.45 5.14 7.32
N VAL A 37 -7.63 3.99 6.68
CA VAL A 37 -7.58 2.68 7.35
C VAL A 37 -6.21 2.44 7.97
N LEU A 38 -5.13 2.76 7.25
CA LEU A 38 -3.77 2.61 7.73
C LEU A 38 -3.51 3.46 8.98
N ALA A 39 -3.93 4.72 8.97
CA ALA A 39 -3.79 5.62 10.11
C ALA A 39 -4.53 5.09 11.34
N ALA A 40 -5.78 4.65 11.17
CA ALA A 40 -6.58 4.06 12.24
C ALA A 40 -5.96 2.76 12.78
N LEU A 41 -5.39 1.92 11.92
CA LEU A 41 -4.70 0.70 12.33
C LEU A 41 -3.43 1.01 13.14
N MET A 42 -2.64 1.99 12.70
CA MET A 42 -1.46 2.44 13.44
C MET A 42 -1.83 2.94 14.83
N GLU A 43 -2.89 3.74 14.94
CA GLU A 43 -3.40 4.24 16.22
C GLU A 43 -3.86 3.09 17.11
N ALA A 44 -4.72 2.21 16.59
CA ALA A 44 -5.27 1.08 17.34
C ALA A 44 -4.19 0.11 17.87
N LEU A 45 -3.08 -0.04 17.14
CA LEU A 45 -1.97 -0.90 17.51
C LEU A 45 -0.82 -0.16 18.21
N SER A 46 -0.96 1.14 18.48
CA SER A 46 0.10 1.99 19.05
C SER A 46 1.43 1.92 18.28
N LEU A 47 1.35 1.88 16.95
CA LEU A 47 2.52 1.80 16.06
C LEU A 47 3.05 3.21 15.73
N GLY A 48 4.26 3.53 16.22
CA GLY A 48 4.92 4.80 15.91
C GLY A 48 5.56 4.84 14.51
N GLN A 49 5.93 3.70 13.95
CA GLN A 49 6.64 3.59 12.68
C GLN A 49 6.22 2.33 11.90
N MET A 50 6.38 2.39 10.59
CA MET A 50 6.21 1.26 9.68
C MET A 50 7.27 1.33 8.58
N ILE A 51 7.61 0.17 8.02
CA ILE A 51 8.50 0.06 6.87
C ILE A 51 7.68 -0.45 5.69
N ALA A 52 7.65 0.31 4.60
CA ALA A 52 7.05 -0.15 3.35
C ALA A 52 7.98 -1.17 2.68
N THR A 53 7.42 -2.25 2.18
CA THR A 53 8.13 -3.28 1.41
C THR A 53 7.53 -3.41 0.02
N SER A 54 8.37 -3.69 -0.98
CA SER A 54 7.92 -4.04 -2.32
C SER A 54 7.42 -5.49 -2.42
N ARG A 55 7.71 -6.32 -1.40
CA ARG A 55 7.23 -7.70 -1.32
C ARG A 55 5.78 -7.73 -0.90
N ASN A 56 4.97 -8.51 -1.59
CA ASN A 56 3.54 -8.68 -1.34
C ASN A 56 3.16 -10.16 -1.33
N ASN A 57 1.85 -10.43 -1.35
CA ASN A 57 1.31 -11.78 -1.34
C ASN A 57 1.76 -12.62 -2.55
N THR A 58 1.91 -12.04 -3.73
CA THR A 58 2.43 -12.72 -4.92
C THR A 58 3.83 -13.24 -4.68
N ASP A 59 4.73 -12.44 -4.08
CA ASP A 59 6.08 -12.89 -3.74
C ASP A 59 6.06 -14.10 -2.79
N GLY A 60 5.16 -14.07 -1.79
CA GLY A 60 4.98 -15.19 -0.87
C GLY A 60 4.49 -16.47 -1.56
N VAL A 61 3.53 -16.34 -2.49
CA VAL A 61 3.02 -17.47 -3.29
C VAL A 61 4.12 -18.04 -4.18
N LEU A 62 4.85 -17.19 -4.91
CA LEU A 62 5.93 -17.61 -5.79
C LEU A 62 7.05 -18.31 -5.00
N TRP A 63 7.45 -17.73 -3.87
CA TRP A 63 8.45 -18.33 -2.99
C TRP A 63 8.01 -19.72 -2.52
N ARG A 64 6.75 -19.88 -2.11
CA ARG A 64 6.21 -21.17 -1.68
C ARG A 64 6.23 -22.19 -2.82
N LEU A 65 5.78 -21.81 -4.01
CA LEU A 65 5.74 -22.71 -5.17
C LEU A 65 7.14 -23.17 -5.59
N ALA A 66 8.13 -22.29 -5.54
CA ALA A 66 9.51 -22.61 -5.90
C ALA A 66 10.19 -23.55 -4.87
N ASN A 67 9.95 -23.34 -3.57
CA ASN A 67 10.69 -24.06 -2.52
C ASN A 67 9.96 -25.31 -1.98
N GLN A 68 8.64 -25.32 -2.03
CA GLN A 68 7.78 -26.31 -1.38
C GLN A 68 6.67 -26.86 -2.29
N GLY A 69 6.54 -26.35 -3.52
CA GLY A 69 5.44 -26.68 -4.42
C GLY A 69 5.88 -27.25 -5.77
N HIS A 70 4.95 -27.25 -6.73
CA HIS A 70 5.07 -27.89 -8.05
C HIS A 70 6.13 -27.30 -8.99
N LEU A 71 6.78 -26.19 -8.62
CA LEU A 71 7.84 -25.57 -9.39
C LEU A 71 9.24 -25.91 -8.87
N ARG A 72 9.37 -26.90 -7.96
CA ARG A 72 10.67 -27.46 -7.60
C ARG A 72 11.36 -27.97 -8.86
N MET A 73 12.36 -27.24 -9.33
CA MET A 73 13.31 -27.77 -10.30
C MET A 73 14.17 -28.81 -9.58
N ALA A 74 14.17 -30.03 -10.13
CA ALA A 74 15.04 -31.11 -9.68
C ALA A 74 16.52 -30.76 -9.92
#